data_AF-A0AAD4I8J4-F1
#
_entry.id   AF-A0AAD4I8J4-F1
#
_cell.length_a   1.000
_cell.length_b   1.000
_cell.length_c   1.000
_cell.angle_alpha   90.00
_cell.angle_beta   90.00
_cell.angle_gamma   90.00
#
_symmetry.space_group_name_H-M   'P 1'
#
loop_
_entity.id
_entity.type
_entity.pdbx_description
1 polymer ?
#
loop_
_entity_poly.entity_id
_entity_poly.type
_entity_poly.pdbx_seq_one_letter_code
_entity_poly.pdbx_strand_id
1 'polypeptide(L)'
;MVNTYGVCEAFIANDFTDVILAELCDILNVRMAALDRWTWGPYVLLEQRRKINGGFSIHFDLDLLQAIFLHFIGVKWSVFFESAFLDMHKHVAWKRNFTEISKTEKLRREYFLGDRGIQIHSFVERKRESIHRNKYFAHQLLDYDPQQIEAGEGEEEAEYKDYVASKQESESMEDDEEFEDDSDSYSAGDEEYRRQPKKPIQAKQSLLHLVSTEIVLNTRLHGQLYCLHTTFDSWNPLLPHQTIYTVLDVFGVSEKWQNFFAHYLQAPLKFMDDPSSEPRLRRRGMPGSHTLSDTLGETVLFCLDFAVNQATGGQIYTVSVTTSGSGTRIMILY
;
A
#
# COMPACT_ATOMS: atom_id res chain seq x y z
N MET A 1 -19.06 -13.29 -13.46
CA MET A 1 -18.66 -12.52 -14.66
C MET A 1 -18.16 -11.18 -14.17
N VAL A 2 -16.84 -10.94 -14.21
CA VAL A 2 -16.29 -9.62 -13.92
C VAL A 2 -16.61 -8.76 -15.14
N ASN A 3 -17.44 -7.73 -14.95
CA ASN A 3 -17.87 -6.84 -16.02
C ASN A 3 -16.67 -5.96 -16.43
N THR A 4 -16.05 -6.28 -17.57
CA THR A 4 -14.88 -5.59 -18.12
C THR A 4 -15.24 -4.27 -18.81
N TYR A 5 -16.52 -4.06 -19.15
CA TYR A 5 -17.00 -2.86 -19.85
C TYR A 5 -16.80 -1.56 -19.06
N GLY A 6 -16.95 -1.60 -17.73
CA GLY A 6 -16.76 -0.40 -16.89
C GLY A 6 -15.32 0.12 -16.81
N VAL A 7 -14.33 -0.71 -17.16
CA VAL A 7 -12.90 -0.33 -17.11
C VAL A 7 -12.43 0.28 -18.42
N CYS A 8 -12.94 -0.19 -19.56
CA CYS A 8 -12.66 0.43 -20.86
C CYS A 8 -13.18 1.89 -20.90
N GLU A 9 -14.33 2.19 -20.29
CA GLU A 9 -14.82 3.57 -20.13
C GLU A 9 -13.97 4.40 -19.14
N ALA A 10 -13.61 3.84 -17.99
CA ALA A 10 -12.94 4.59 -16.93
C ALA A 10 -11.45 4.91 -17.20
N PHE A 11 -10.76 4.08 -17.98
CA PHE A 11 -9.31 4.22 -18.19
C PHE A 11 -8.93 4.94 -19.50
N ILE A 12 -9.87 5.07 -20.44
CA ILE A 12 -9.59 5.50 -21.82
C ILE A 12 -10.61 6.56 -22.32
N ALA A 13 -11.44 7.11 -21.42
CA ALA A 13 -12.30 8.24 -21.75
C ALA A 13 -11.49 9.52 -21.90
N ASN A 14 -10.99 9.78 -23.11
CA ASN A 14 -11.10 11.10 -23.75
C ASN A 14 -10.70 11.14 -25.23
N ASP A 15 -10.13 10.09 -25.84
CA ASP A 15 -9.70 10.18 -27.26
C ASP A 15 -9.78 8.89 -28.11
N PHE A 16 -10.23 7.74 -27.58
CA PHE A 16 -10.32 6.49 -28.36
C PHE A 16 -11.73 6.26 -28.90
N THR A 17 -11.81 5.79 -30.15
CA THR A 17 -13.08 5.43 -30.80
C THR A 17 -13.69 4.23 -30.07
N ASP A 18 -14.99 4.28 -29.73
CA ASP A 18 -15.71 3.21 -29.00
C ASP A 18 -15.51 1.80 -29.60
N VAL A 19 -15.29 1.73 -30.92
CA VAL A 19 -14.97 0.49 -31.65
C VAL A 19 -13.64 -0.12 -31.18
N ILE A 20 -12.60 0.68 -30.99
CA ILE A 20 -11.28 0.21 -30.54
C ILE A 20 -11.39 -0.31 -29.11
N LEU A 21 -12.17 0.37 -28.26
CA LEU A 21 -12.40 -0.06 -26.89
C LEU A 21 -13.12 -1.40 -26.82
N ALA A 22 -14.13 -1.61 -27.68
CA ALA A 22 -14.83 -2.89 -27.77
C ALA A 22 -13.88 -4.03 -28.17
N GLU A 23 -13.08 -3.84 -29.22
CA GLU A 23 -12.09 -4.82 -29.69
C GLU A 23 -11.04 -5.12 -28.60
N LEU A 24 -10.54 -4.09 -27.90
CA LEU A 24 -9.62 -4.27 -26.77
C LEU A 24 -10.28 -5.08 -25.63
N CYS A 25 -11.50 -4.72 -25.26
CA CYS A 25 -12.26 -5.42 -24.23
C CYS A 25 -12.48 -6.91 -24.63
N ASP A 26 -12.77 -7.20 -25.90
CA ASP A 26 -12.89 -8.58 -26.41
C ASP A 26 -11.57 -9.36 -26.34
N ILE A 27 -10.46 -8.75 -26.75
CA ILE A 27 -9.12 -9.35 -26.64
C ILE A 27 -8.78 -9.66 -25.17
N LEU A 28 -9.05 -8.73 -24.26
CA LEU A 28 -8.82 -8.91 -22.84
C LEU A 28 -9.71 -10.01 -22.26
N ASN A 29 -10.97 -10.11 -22.70
CA ASN A 29 -11.90 -11.17 -22.30
C ASN A 29 -11.41 -12.55 -22.76
N VAL A 30 -10.92 -12.67 -24.00
CA VAL A 30 -10.33 -13.92 -24.50
C VAL A 30 -9.10 -14.30 -23.69
N ARG A 31 -8.21 -13.34 -23.39
CA ARG A 31 -7.03 -13.57 -22.53
C ARG A 31 -7.42 -13.98 -21.11
N MET A 32 -8.46 -13.38 -20.54
CA MET A 32 -9.00 -13.72 -19.23
C MET A 32 -9.62 -15.13 -19.19
N ALA A 33 -10.28 -15.55 -20.28
CA ALA A 33 -10.82 -16.90 -20.41
C ALA A 33 -9.69 -17.94 -20.40
N ALA A 34 -8.58 -17.66 -21.08
CA ALA A 34 -7.40 -18.52 -21.19
C ALA A 34 -6.29 -18.22 -20.16
N LEU A 35 -6.65 -17.66 -19.00
CA LEU A 35 -5.69 -17.24 -17.96
C LEU A 35 -4.78 -18.38 -17.46
N ASP A 36 -5.27 -19.62 -17.47
CA ASP A 36 -4.52 -20.82 -17.08
C ASP A 36 -3.31 -21.11 -17.98
N ARG A 37 -3.35 -20.64 -19.24
CA ARG A 37 -2.29 -20.81 -20.23
C ARG A 37 -1.50 -19.53 -20.48
N TRP A 38 -1.73 -18.49 -19.68
CA TRP A 38 -1.05 -17.23 -19.85
C TRP A 38 0.45 -17.38 -19.57
N THR A 39 1.28 -16.82 -20.45
CA THR A 39 2.73 -16.80 -20.30
C THR A 39 3.27 -15.45 -20.80
N TRP A 40 4.48 -15.08 -20.37
CA TRP A 40 5.19 -13.90 -20.89
C TRP A 40 5.63 -14.03 -22.36
N GLY A 41 5.50 -15.21 -22.97
CA GLY A 41 6.14 -15.53 -24.23
C GLY A 41 7.62 -15.93 -24.05
N PRO A 42 8.46 -15.79 -25.09
CA PRO A 42 9.84 -16.30 -25.07
C PRO A 42 10.77 -15.52 -24.15
N TYR A 43 10.61 -14.19 -24.08
CA TYR A 43 11.38 -13.31 -23.21
C TYR A 43 10.70 -11.93 -23.09
N VAL A 44 11.00 -11.24 -22.00
CA VAL A 44 10.66 -9.84 -21.75
C VAL A 44 11.95 -9.03 -21.81
N LEU A 45 11.92 -7.95 -22.57
CA LEU A 45 13.06 -7.08 -22.75
C LEU A 45 13.21 -6.13 -21.56
N LEU A 46 14.46 -5.92 -21.14
CA LEU A 46 14.83 -5.02 -20.07
C LEU A 46 15.69 -3.89 -20.61
N GLU A 47 15.26 -2.66 -20.33
CA GLU A 47 16.04 -1.46 -20.57
C GLU A 47 16.74 -1.03 -19.27
N GLN A 48 18.07 -0.91 -19.32
CA GLN A 48 18.86 -0.41 -18.20
C GLN A 48 19.04 1.10 -18.37
N ARG A 49 18.33 1.90 -17.56
CA ARG A 49 18.47 3.37 -17.55
C ARG A 49 19.35 3.81 -16.41
N ARG A 50 20.35 4.64 -16.69
CA ARG A 50 21.20 5.24 -15.66
C ARG A 50 20.49 6.47 -15.09
N LYS A 51 20.26 6.48 -13.78
CA LYS A 51 19.74 7.62 -13.03
C LYS A 51 20.83 8.69 -12.86
N ILE A 52 20.43 9.93 -12.57
CA ILE A 52 21.33 11.08 -12.35
C ILE A 52 22.25 10.83 -11.14
N ASN A 53 21.76 10.12 -10.12
CA ASN A 53 22.54 9.72 -8.93
C ASN A 53 23.57 8.60 -9.21
N GLY A 54 23.70 8.14 -10.46
CA GLY A 54 24.62 7.07 -10.85
C GLY A 54 24.09 5.65 -10.63
N GLY A 55 22.93 5.49 -9.99
CA GLY A 55 22.21 4.22 -9.88
C GLY A 55 21.64 3.75 -11.22
N PHE A 56 21.26 2.48 -11.31
CA PHE A 56 20.60 1.91 -12.47
C PHE A 56 19.14 1.59 -12.15
N SER A 57 18.22 2.02 -13.01
CA SER A 57 16.82 1.61 -12.98
C SER A 57 16.55 0.64 -14.14
N ILE A 58 15.97 -0.51 -13.82
CA ILE A 58 15.63 -1.54 -14.79
C ILE A 58 14.16 -1.37 -15.15
N HIS A 59 13.88 -1.05 -16.41
CA HIS A 59 12.52 -0.90 -16.93
C HIS A 59 12.13 -2.12 -17.76
N PHE A 60 10.85 -2.48 -17.68
CA PHE A 60 10.27 -3.59 -18.43
C PHE A 60 9.63 -3.04 -19.71
N ASP A 61 10.14 -3.47 -20.86
CA ASP A 61 9.50 -3.17 -22.14
C ASP A 61 8.38 -4.19 -22.37
N LEU A 62 7.17 -3.77 -22.03
CA LEU A 62 5.97 -4.58 -22.17
C LEU A 62 5.16 -4.14 -23.37
N ASP A 63 4.59 -5.13 -24.08
CA ASP A 63 3.54 -4.88 -25.05
C ASP A 63 2.35 -4.17 -24.38
N LEU A 64 1.77 -3.18 -25.05
CA LEU A 64 0.71 -2.33 -24.49
C LEU A 64 -0.48 -3.18 -24.02
N LEU A 65 -0.91 -4.17 -24.81
CA LEU A 65 -2.02 -5.06 -24.45
C LEU A 65 -1.70 -5.89 -23.20
N GLN A 66 -0.43 -6.28 -23.03
CA GLN A 66 0.01 -7.04 -21.88
C GLN A 66 0.12 -6.15 -20.63
N ALA A 67 0.62 -4.92 -20.78
CA ALA A 67 0.64 -3.94 -19.71
C ALA A 67 -0.78 -3.63 -19.20
N ILE A 68 -1.73 -3.36 -20.11
CA ILE A 68 -3.14 -3.10 -19.77
C ILE A 68 -3.76 -4.32 -19.08
N PHE A 69 -3.54 -5.53 -19.60
CA PHE A 69 -4.08 -6.76 -19.01
C PHE A 69 -3.57 -7.00 -17.58
N LEU A 70 -2.26 -6.85 -17.36
CA LEU A 70 -1.65 -7.02 -16.05
C LEU A 70 -2.07 -5.93 -15.07
N HIS A 71 -2.19 -4.68 -15.55
CA HIS A 71 -2.70 -3.58 -14.75
C HIS A 71 -4.15 -3.84 -14.31
N PHE A 72 -5.03 -4.25 -15.23
CA PHE A 72 -6.42 -4.61 -14.92
C PHE A 72 -6.51 -5.70 -13.84
N ILE A 73 -5.73 -6.78 -13.97
CA ILE A 73 -5.67 -7.84 -12.96
C ILE A 73 -5.18 -7.28 -11.62
N GLY A 74 -4.12 -6.47 -11.64
CA GLY A 74 -3.59 -5.80 -10.47
C GLY A 74 -4.65 -4.99 -9.74
N VAL A 75 -5.36 -4.09 -10.44
CA VAL A 75 -6.43 -3.26 -9.87
C VAL A 75 -7.53 -4.12 -9.24
N LYS A 76 -8.02 -5.15 -9.94
CA LYS A 76 -9.10 -6.01 -9.42
C LYS A 76 -8.68 -6.76 -8.15
N TRP A 77 -7.45 -7.29 -8.12
CA TRP A 77 -6.93 -7.94 -6.92
C TRP A 77 -6.67 -6.95 -5.79
N SER A 78 -6.22 -5.75 -6.11
CA SER A 78 -5.97 -4.68 -5.15
C SER A 78 -7.24 -4.32 -4.39
N VAL A 79 -8.33 -4.03 -5.12
CA VAL A 79 -9.65 -3.72 -4.53
C VAL A 79 -10.21 -4.90 -3.74
N PHE A 80 -10.04 -6.12 -4.24
CA PHE A 80 -10.48 -7.33 -3.54
C PHE A 80 -9.77 -7.50 -2.19
N PHE A 81 -8.44 -7.41 -2.18
CA PHE A 81 -7.65 -7.56 -0.96
C PHE A 81 -7.87 -6.41 0.01
N GLU A 82 -7.98 -5.16 -0.45
CA GLU A 82 -8.28 -4.02 0.41
C GLU A 82 -9.59 -4.25 1.17
N SER A 83 -10.66 -4.60 0.44
CA SER A 83 -11.96 -4.91 1.07
C SER A 83 -11.84 -6.07 2.07
N ALA A 84 -11.16 -7.15 1.71
CA ALA A 84 -11.01 -8.31 2.57
C ALA A 84 -10.20 -8.01 3.84
N PHE A 85 -9.12 -7.23 3.72
CA PHE A 85 -8.27 -6.84 4.83
C PHE A 85 -8.98 -5.86 5.77
N LEU A 86 -9.80 -4.94 5.24
CA LEU A 86 -10.63 -4.06 6.06
C LEU A 86 -11.69 -4.82 6.85
N ASP A 87 -12.29 -5.85 6.25
CA ASP A 87 -13.24 -6.70 6.96
C ASP A 87 -12.53 -7.52 8.05
N MET A 88 -11.31 -8.00 7.78
CA MET A 88 -10.48 -8.66 8.80
C MET A 88 -10.09 -7.71 9.94
N HIS A 89 -9.75 -6.46 9.64
CA HIS A 89 -9.41 -5.45 10.65
C HIS A 89 -10.62 -5.10 11.54
N LYS A 90 -11.85 -5.23 11.03
CA LYS A 90 -13.08 -5.07 11.83
C LYS A 90 -13.38 -6.32 12.67
N HIS A 91 -12.97 -7.49 12.20
CA HIS A 91 -13.24 -8.77 12.82
C HIS A 91 -12.63 -8.89 14.23
N VAL A 92 -13.24 -9.72 15.08
CA VAL A 92 -12.80 -9.96 16.47
C VAL A 92 -11.40 -10.56 16.58
N ALA A 93 -10.90 -11.15 15.49
CA ALA A 93 -9.54 -11.68 15.42
C ALA A 93 -8.49 -10.56 15.48
N TRP A 94 -8.80 -9.37 14.97
CA TRP A 94 -7.91 -8.22 15.08
C TRP A 94 -8.02 -7.62 16.47
N LYS A 95 -6.97 -7.77 17.28
CA LYS A 95 -6.96 -7.30 18.66
C LYS A 95 -6.93 -5.78 18.67
N ARG A 96 -7.79 -5.17 19.49
CA ARG A 96 -7.90 -3.72 19.63
C ARG A 96 -7.28 -3.29 20.95
N ASN A 97 -6.51 -2.21 20.92
CA ASN A 97 -6.05 -1.55 22.14
C ASN A 97 -7.19 -0.71 22.71
N PHE A 98 -8.08 -1.33 23.48
CA PHE A 98 -9.09 -0.59 24.22
C PHE A 98 -8.79 -0.68 25.71
N THR A 99 -8.59 0.48 26.34
CA THR A 99 -8.63 0.60 27.80
C THR A 99 -10.09 0.46 28.25
N GLU A 100 -10.43 -0.69 28.82
CA GLU A 100 -11.78 -0.92 29.32
C GLU A 100 -12.06 -0.03 30.55
N ILE A 101 -12.78 1.07 30.32
CA ILE A 101 -13.20 1.96 31.41
C ILE A 101 -14.18 1.20 32.32
N SER A 102 -13.79 1.03 33.59
CA SER A 102 -14.60 0.31 34.57
C SER A 102 -15.98 0.93 34.76
N LYS A 103 -16.96 0.12 35.18
CA LYS A 103 -18.33 0.60 35.47
C LYS A 103 -18.34 1.74 36.51
N THR A 104 -17.46 1.65 37.50
CA THR A 104 -17.31 2.67 38.56
C THR A 104 -16.82 4.00 37.99
N GLU A 105 -15.86 3.97 37.06
CA GLU A 105 -15.35 5.16 36.37
C GLU A 105 -16.43 5.81 35.50
N LYS A 106 -17.24 4.99 34.81
CA LYS A 106 -18.39 5.48 34.03
C LYS A 106 -19.43 6.17 34.91
N LEU A 107 -19.79 5.56 36.05
CA LEU A 107 -20.72 6.15 37.02
C LEU A 107 -20.18 7.44 37.65
N ARG A 108 -18.87 7.50 37.94
CA ARG A 108 -18.22 8.74 38.40
C ARG A 108 -18.30 9.83 37.36
N ARG A 109 -17.98 9.51 36.09
CA ARG A 109 -18.05 10.46 34.98
C ARG A 109 -19.48 11.00 34.80
N GLU A 110 -20.48 10.12 34.88
CA GLU A 110 -21.90 10.50 34.85
C GLU A 110 -22.27 11.40 36.03
N TYR A 111 -21.83 11.07 37.25
CA TYR A 111 -22.09 11.88 38.44
C TYR A 111 -21.52 13.31 38.34
N PHE A 112 -20.30 13.47 37.82
CA PHE A 112 -19.65 14.79 37.73
C PHE A 112 -20.06 15.61 36.49
N LEU A 113 -20.44 14.96 35.39
CA LEU A 113 -20.73 15.63 34.10
C LEU A 113 -22.23 15.64 33.73
N GLY A 114 -23.09 14.96 34.48
CA GLY A 114 -24.53 14.85 34.21
C GLY A 114 -24.81 14.17 32.86
N ASP A 115 -25.84 14.62 32.14
CA ASP A 115 -26.20 14.08 30.81
C ASP A 115 -25.06 14.15 29.78
N ARG A 116 -24.10 15.08 29.95
CA ARG A 116 -22.89 15.17 29.13
C ARG A 116 -21.85 14.09 29.45
N GLY A 117 -21.93 13.48 30.63
CA GLY A 117 -21.12 12.33 31.03
C GLY A 117 -21.57 11.01 30.42
N ILE A 118 -22.87 10.93 30.08
CA ILE A 118 -23.50 9.81 29.36
C ILE A 118 -23.15 9.88 27.86
N GLN A 119 -22.96 11.08 27.33
CA GLN A 119 -22.51 11.29 25.95
C GLN A 119 -21.05 10.83 25.78
N ILE A 120 -20.89 9.64 25.20
CA ILE A 120 -19.60 9.14 24.74
C ILE A 120 -19.34 9.75 23.36
N HIS A 121 -18.88 11.00 23.34
CA HIS A 121 -18.23 11.54 22.14
C HIS A 121 -17.00 10.69 21.79
N SER A 122 -16.61 10.73 20.51
CA SER A 122 -15.42 10.07 19.96
C SER A 122 -14.21 10.23 20.88
N PHE A 123 -13.78 9.12 21.50
CA PHE A 123 -12.55 9.09 22.29
C PHE A 123 -11.33 9.09 21.37
N VAL A 124 -10.20 9.59 21.88
CA VAL A 124 -8.94 9.68 21.14
C VAL A 124 -8.56 8.32 20.52
N GLU A 125 -8.69 7.21 21.26
CA GLU A 125 -8.42 5.87 20.71
C GLU A 125 -9.30 5.51 19.51
N ARG A 126 -10.58 5.91 19.49
CA ARG A 126 -11.48 5.67 18.35
C ARG A 126 -11.04 6.48 17.15
N LYS A 127 -10.56 7.71 17.38
CA LYS A 127 -10.05 8.55 16.31
C LYS A 127 -8.73 8.01 15.77
N ARG A 128 -7.83 7.51 16.62
CA ARG A 128 -6.62 6.78 16.22
C ARG A 128 -6.95 5.55 15.38
N GLU A 129 -7.85 4.69 15.84
CA GLU A 129 -8.30 3.50 15.11
C GLU A 129 -8.91 3.89 13.76
N SER A 130 -9.74 4.94 13.70
CA SER A 130 -10.34 5.44 12.46
C SER A 130 -9.29 5.96 11.48
N ILE A 131 -8.37 6.81 11.93
CA ILE A 131 -7.29 7.39 11.12
C ILE A 131 -6.38 6.27 10.60
N HIS A 132 -5.95 5.37 11.49
CA HIS A 132 -5.09 4.24 11.12
C HIS A 132 -5.76 3.36 10.07
N ARG A 133 -6.98 2.92 10.34
CA ARG A 133 -7.75 2.07 9.42
C ARG A 133 -8.01 2.75 8.09
N ASN A 134 -8.31 4.04 8.06
CA ASN A 134 -8.81 4.71 6.85
C ASN A 134 -7.72 5.39 6.01
N LYS A 135 -6.62 5.84 6.64
CA LYS A 135 -5.57 6.57 5.93
C LYS A 135 -4.31 5.75 5.68
N TYR A 136 -3.97 4.80 6.56
CA TYR A 136 -2.65 4.17 6.53
C TYR A 136 -2.65 2.65 6.38
N PHE A 137 -3.67 1.97 6.91
CA PHE A 137 -3.79 0.53 6.78
C PHE A 137 -3.89 0.14 5.31
N ALA A 138 -2.99 -0.75 4.86
CA ALA A 138 -2.90 -1.24 3.48
C ALA A 138 -2.91 -0.11 2.42
N HIS A 139 -2.30 1.05 2.73
CA HIS A 139 -2.40 2.27 1.93
C HIS A 139 -2.08 2.10 0.43
N GLN A 140 -1.21 1.16 0.05
CA GLN A 140 -0.86 0.92 -1.36
C GLN A 140 -1.94 0.19 -2.17
N LEU A 141 -2.84 -0.54 -1.52
CA LEU A 141 -3.94 -1.20 -2.22
C LEU A 141 -4.93 -0.16 -2.70
N LEU A 142 -5.63 -0.40 -3.80
CA LEU A 142 -6.65 0.51 -4.32
C LEU A 142 -7.98 0.20 -3.63
N ASP A 143 -8.71 1.23 -3.24
CA ASP A 143 -10.01 1.15 -2.59
C ASP A 143 -11.15 0.91 -3.60
N TYR A 144 -11.01 1.42 -4.83
CA TYR A 144 -12.01 1.28 -5.91
C TYR A 144 -11.38 1.34 -7.30
N ASP A 145 -12.14 0.91 -8.30
CA ASP A 145 -11.83 1.06 -9.72
C ASP A 145 -12.51 2.35 -10.22
N PRO A 146 -11.84 3.38 -10.77
CA PRO A 146 -10.45 3.55 -11.24
C PRO A 146 -9.59 4.47 -10.34
N GLN A 147 -9.37 4.11 -9.06
CA GLN A 147 -8.62 5.00 -8.17
C GLN A 147 -7.20 5.27 -8.69
N GLN A 148 -6.83 6.55 -8.76
CA GLN A 148 -5.52 6.98 -9.22
C GLN A 148 -4.53 7.13 -8.05
N ILE A 149 -3.26 6.93 -8.34
CA ILE A 149 -2.15 7.28 -7.45
C ILE A 149 -1.50 8.52 -8.05
N GLU A 150 -1.67 9.66 -7.38
CA GLU A 150 -1.04 10.93 -7.76
C GLU A 150 0.31 11.02 -7.05
N ALA A 151 1.37 11.09 -7.85
CA ALA A 151 2.68 11.55 -7.42
C ALA A 151 2.94 12.85 -8.18
N GLY A 152 3.11 13.97 -7.45
CA GLY A 152 3.41 15.25 -8.05
C GLY A 152 4.71 15.22 -8.85
N GLU A 153 4.80 15.98 -9.94
CA GLU A 153 6.09 16.14 -10.65
C GLU A 153 7.13 16.73 -9.68
N GLY A 154 8.23 16.00 -9.46
CA GLY A 154 9.28 16.39 -8.50
C GLY A 154 9.15 15.79 -7.09
N GLU A 155 8.09 15.02 -6.83
CA GLU A 155 7.94 14.21 -5.61
C GLU A 155 8.86 12.96 -5.65
N GLU A 156 10.16 13.17 -5.49
CA GLU A 156 11.14 12.08 -5.30
C GLU A 156 11.62 12.08 -3.83
N GLU A 157 11.55 10.92 -3.19
CA GLU A 157 12.10 10.78 -1.84
C GLU A 157 13.63 10.95 -1.88
N ALA A 158 14.14 11.97 -1.20
CA ALA A 158 15.58 12.09 -1.01
C ALA A 158 16.11 10.87 -0.24
N GLU A 159 17.07 10.15 -0.82
CA GLU A 159 17.78 9.06 -0.16
C GLU A 159 18.64 9.62 0.99
N TYR A 160 18.03 9.78 2.17
CA TYR A 160 18.64 10.41 3.34
C TYR A 160 19.87 9.65 3.86
N LYS A 161 20.00 8.35 3.55
CA LYS A 161 21.18 7.53 3.92
C LYS A 161 22.48 8.09 3.32
N ASP A 162 22.43 8.59 2.09
CA ASP A 162 23.60 9.18 1.40
C ASP A 162 23.86 10.63 1.86
N TYR A 163 22.81 11.32 2.31
CA TYR A 163 22.90 12.67 2.85
C TYR A 163 23.50 12.69 4.27
N VAL A 164 23.17 11.72 5.13
CA VAL A 164 23.74 11.64 6.50
C VAL A 164 25.23 11.29 6.48
N ALA A 165 25.69 10.56 5.46
CA ALA A 165 27.12 10.29 5.25
C ALA A 165 27.91 11.55 4.82
N SER A 166 27.26 12.52 4.18
CA SER A 166 27.88 13.77 3.72
C SER A 166 27.68 14.95 4.68
N LYS A 167 26.71 14.88 5.60
CA LYS A 167 26.33 15.97 6.53
C LYS A 167 26.95 15.89 7.92
N GLN A 168 28.09 15.21 8.09
CA GLN A 168 28.92 15.38 9.30
C GLN A 168 29.70 16.70 9.31
N GLU A 169 29.61 17.52 8.26
CA GLU A 169 30.08 18.90 8.26
C GLU A 169 28.95 19.83 7.77
N SER A 170 28.58 20.79 8.62
CA SER A 170 27.60 21.89 8.45
C SER A 170 26.11 21.65 8.79
N GLU A 171 25.74 22.17 9.98
CA GLU A 171 24.42 22.72 10.35
C GLU A 171 24.09 23.90 9.42
N SER A 172 22.86 24.39 9.16
CA SER A 172 21.49 24.29 9.70
C SER A 172 20.58 24.88 8.62
N MET A 173 19.30 24.48 8.50
CA MET A 173 18.26 25.29 7.86
C MET A 173 16.88 24.82 8.34
N GLU A 174 16.08 25.78 8.82
CA GLU A 174 14.66 25.67 9.16
C GLU A 174 13.87 26.12 7.93
N ASP A 175 12.85 25.36 7.53
CA ASP A 175 11.83 25.80 6.57
C ASP A 175 10.45 25.67 7.22
N ASP A 176 9.75 26.80 7.27
CA ASP A 176 8.34 26.93 7.67
C ASP A 176 7.46 26.69 6.42
N GLU A 177 6.62 25.66 6.44
CA GLU A 177 5.52 25.52 5.49
C GLU A 177 4.18 25.72 6.23
N GLU A 178 3.43 26.76 5.82
CA GLU A 178 2.06 27.02 6.26
C GLU A 178 1.11 25.93 5.75
N PHE A 179 0.44 25.24 6.66
CA PHE A 179 -0.66 24.33 6.34
C PHE A 179 -2.01 25.02 6.60
N GLU A 180 -2.91 24.94 5.62
CA GLU A 180 -4.32 25.26 5.80
C GLU A 180 -4.98 24.15 6.65
N ASP A 181 -5.32 24.50 7.90
CA ASP A 181 -6.03 23.67 8.86
C ASP A 181 -7.52 23.60 8.49
N ASP A 182 -7.91 22.58 7.72
CA ASP A 182 -9.32 22.33 7.43
C ASP A 182 -9.96 21.54 8.60
N SER A 183 -10.34 22.31 9.62
CA SER A 183 -11.02 21.85 10.83
C SER A 183 -12.51 21.59 10.59
N ASP A 184 -12.96 20.42 11.06
CA ASP A 184 -14.32 20.05 11.50
C ASP A 184 -15.38 19.56 10.48
N SER A 185 -15.44 18.23 10.29
CA SER A 185 -16.71 17.48 10.24
C SER A 185 -16.53 16.01 10.66
N TYR A 186 -17.06 15.68 11.83
CA TYR A 186 -16.75 14.44 12.54
C TYR A 186 -17.54 13.24 12.00
N SER A 187 -16.80 12.24 11.52
CA SER A 187 -17.21 10.91 11.02
C SER A 187 -17.56 10.77 9.53
N ALA A 188 -17.91 11.84 8.81
CA ALA A 188 -18.20 11.74 7.36
C ALA A 188 -16.93 11.88 6.48
N GLY A 189 -15.94 12.67 6.90
CA GLY A 189 -14.75 12.98 6.08
C GLY A 189 -13.71 11.84 5.98
N ASP A 190 -13.67 10.90 6.95
CA ASP A 190 -12.67 9.82 6.90
C ASP A 190 -13.02 8.75 5.82
N GLU A 191 -14.30 8.61 5.43
CA GLU A 191 -14.70 7.77 4.27
C GLU A 191 -14.46 8.49 2.94
N GLU A 192 -14.50 9.82 2.93
CA GLU A 192 -14.24 10.64 1.76
C GLU A 192 -12.78 10.54 1.32
N TYR A 193 -11.83 10.44 2.26
CA TYR A 193 -10.41 10.24 1.95
C TYR A 193 -10.16 9.03 1.04
N ARG A 194 -10.84 7.90 1.30
CA ARG A 194 -10.72 6.68 0.47
C ARG A 194 -11.28 6.83 -0.94
N ARG A 195 -12.12 7.84 -1.18
CA ARG A 195 -12.68 8.15 -2.51
C ARG A 195 -11.82 9.13 -3.29
N GLN A 196 -10.74 9.61 -2.69
CA GLN A 196 -9.79 10.51 -3.33
C GLN A 196 -8.63 9.72 -3.95
N PRO A 197 -7.91 10.33 -4.91
CA PRO A 197 -6.65 9.79 -5.39
C PRO A 197 -5.65 9.60 -4.24
N LYS A 198 -4.86 8.53 -4.31
CA LYS A 198 -3.84 8.25 -3.29
C LYS A 198 -2.64 9.14 -3.51
N LYS A 199 -2.14 9.75 -2.43
CA LYS A 199 -0.99 10.66 -2.43
C LYS A 199 0.05 10.15 -1.43
N PRO A 200 0.95 9.23 -1.83
CA PRO A 200 1.86 8.55 -0.91
C PRO A 200 2.77 9.50 -0.12
N ILE A 201 3.24 10.58 -0.75
CA ILE A 201 4.09 11.60 -0.09
C ILE A 201 3.31 12.34 0.99
N GLN A 202 2.11 12.82 0.68
CA GLN A 202 1.25 13.49 1.65
C GLN A 202 0.84 12.55 2.79
N ALA A 203 0.60 11.28 2.50
CA ALA A 203 0.34 10.26 3.51
C ALA A 203 1.56 10.06 4.44
N LYS A 204 2.77 10.06 3.90
CA LYS A 204 4.01 9.98 4.69
C LYS A 204 4.20 11.21 5.58
N GLN A 205 4.01 12.42 5.04
CA GLN A 205 4.08 13.66 5.82
C GLN A 205 3.04 13.67 6.95
N SER A 206 1.79 13.33 6.63
CA SER A 206 0.70 13.21 7.62
C SER A 206 1.03 12.20 8.72
N LEU A 207 1.68 11.09 8.36
CA LEU A 207 2.12 10.09 9.33
C LEU A 207 3.21 10.63 10.25
N LEU A 208 4.17 11.39 9.75
CA LEU A 208 5.20 12.02 10.58
C LEU A 208 4.59 13.00 11.59
N HIS A 209 3.60 13.79 11.17
CA HIS A 209 2.87 14.67 12.09
C HIS A 209 2.08 13.88 13.13
N LEU A 210 1.43 12.77 12.75
CA LEU A 210 0.74 11.91 13.69
C LEU A 210 1.70 11.31 14.72
N VAL A 211 2.83 10.74 14.28
CA VAL A 211 3.85 10.18 15.16
C VAL A 211 4.38 11.26 16.13
N SER A 212 4.65 12.46 15.63
CA SER A 212 5.09 13.59 16.46
C SER A 212 4.06 13.96 17.52
N THR A 213 2.79 14.02 17.14
CA THR A 213 1.66 14.28 18.05
C THR A 213 1.55 13.20 19.12
N GLU A 214 1.67 11.93 18.73
CA GLU A 214 1.65 10.80 19.66
C GLU A 214 2.84 10.81 20.62
N ILE A 215 4.04 11.16 20.16
CA ILE A 215 5.21 11.34 21.04
C ILE A 215 4.93 12.40 22.08
N VAL A 216 4.47 13.58 21.68
CA VAL A 216 4.18 14.67 22.62
C VAL A 216 3.09 14.26 23.62
N LEU A 217 1.98 13.71 23.13
CA LEU A 217 0.84 13.36 23.96
C LEU A 217 1.17 12.26 24.97
N ASN A 218 1.76 11.13 24.53
CA ASN A 218 2.05 10.02 25.44
C ASN A 218 3.21 10.33 26.38
N THR A 219 4.21 11.12 25.96
CA THR A 219 5.25 11.59 26.88
C THR A 219 4.67 12.46 27.99
N ARG A 220 3.66 13.29 27.70
CA ARG A 220 2.99 14.13 28.71
C ARG A 220 2.01 13.38 29.60
N LEU A 221 1.30 12.38 29.08
CA LEU A 221 0.29 11.62 29.83
C LEU A 221 0.86 10.41 30.57
N HIS A 222 1.81 9.70 29.97
CA HIS A 222 2.32 8.41 30.43
C HIS A 222 3.82 8.41 30.71
N GLY A 223 4.53 9.48 30.40
CA GLY A 223 5.95 9.68 30.70
C GLY A 223 6.91 9.02 29.71
N GLN A 224 6.46 8.06 28.91
CA GLN A 224 7.27 7.36 27.92
C GLN A 224 6.42 6.89 26.72
N LEU A 225 7.05 6.78 25.56
CA LEU A 225 6.53 6.15 24.34
C LEU A 225 7.71 5.49 23.62
N TYR A 226 7.50 4.31 23.04
CA TYR A 226 8.49 3.69 22.16
C TYR A 226 7.99 3.76 20.71
N CYS A 227 8.84 4.23 19.80
CA CYS A 227 8.55 4.23 18.37
C CYS A 227 9.67 3.49 17.65
N LEU A 228 9.30 2.51 16.82
CA LEU A 228 10.21 1.71 16.01
C LEU A 228 9.96 2.01 14.54
N HIS A 229 10.99 2.42 13.83
CA HIS A 229 10.96 2.58 12.38
C HIS A 229 11.74 1.43 11.72
N THR A 230 11.10 0.70 10.81
CA THR A 230 11.70 -0.40 10.07
C THR A 230 11.57 -0.14 8.56
N THR A 231 12.70 -0.23 7.86
CA THR A 231 12.76 -0.09 6.40
C THR A 231 13.19 -1.42 5.78
N PHE A 232 12.42 -1.91 4.82
CA PHE A 232 12.76 -3.04 3.98
C PHE A 232 13.41 -2.54 2.69
N ASP A 233 14.74 -2.61 2.68
CA ASP A 233 15.53 -2.26 1.51
C ASP A 233 15.20 -3.21 0.35
N SER A 234 14.89 -2.67 -0.83
CA SER A 234 14.66 -3.46 -2.04
C SER A 234 13.55 -4.52 -1.87
N TRP A 235 12.44 -4.16 -1.22
CA TRP A 235 11.32 -5.06 -0.89
C TRP A 235 10.81 -5.85 -2.10
N ASN A 236 10.35 -5.15 -3.14
CA ASN A 236 9.79 -5.77 -4.35
C ASN A 236 10.76 -6.71 -5.09
N PRO A 237 12.04 -6.36 -5.33
CA PRO A 237 12.97 -7.26 -6.02
C PRO A 237 13.57 -8.37 -5.13
N LEU A 238 13.53 -8.24 -3.80
CA LEU A 238 14.09 -9.25 -2.88
C LEU A 238 13.05 -10.23 -2.33
N LEU A 239 11.75 -10.00 -2.54
CA LEU A 239 10.72 -10.87 -1.96
C LEU A 239 10.77 -12.30 -2.56
N PRO A 240 10.93 -13.36 -1.74
CA PRO A 240 10.93 -14.73 -2.23
C PRO A 240 9.57 -15.14 -2.82
N HIS A 241 9.59 -15.77 -4.00
CA HIS A 241 8.37 -16.29 -4.63
C HIS A 241 7.64 -17.28 -3.74
N GLN A 242 8.37 -18.14 -3.03
CA GLN A 242 7.80 -19.11 -2.10
C GLN A 242 6.96 -18.44 -1.00
N THR A 243 7.40 -17.30 -0.48
CA THR A 243 6.64 -16.55 0.54
C THR A 243 5.31 -16.08 -0.03
N ILE A 244 5.34 -15.50 -1.24
CA ILE A 244 4.13 -15.02 -1.92
C ILE A 244 3.15 -16.19 -2.16
N TYR A 245 3.64 -17.32 -2.71
CA TYR A 245 2.79 -18.49 -2.97
C TYR A 245 2.17 -19.03 -1.67
N THR A 246 2.96 -19.13 -0.61
CA THR A 246 2.47 -19.65 0.68
C THR A 246 1.37 -18.74 1.24
N VAL A 247 1.53 -17.42 1.15
CA VAL A 247 0.51 -16.47 1.62
C VAL A 247 -0.78 -16.56 0.78
N LEU A 248 -0.65 -16.61 -0.55
CA LEU A 248 -1.80 -16.76 -1.44
C LEU A 248 -2.56 -18.07 -1.21
N ASP A 249 -1.84 -19.16 -0.95
CA ASP A 249 -2.41 -20.46 -0.63
C ASP A 249 -3.17 -20.44 0.70
N VAL A 250 -2.59 -19.80 1.74
CA VAL A 250 -3.26 -19.60 3.04
C VAL A 250 -4.55 -18.80 2.89
N PHE A 251 -4.59 -17.81 1.98
CA PHE A 251 -5.82 -17.07 1.67
C PHE A 251 -6.81 -17.82 0.75
N GLY A 252 -6.50 -19.06 0.38
CA GLY A 252 -7.39 -19.91 -0.42
C GLY A 252 -7.51 -19.46 -1.88
N VAL A 253 -6.51 -18.76 -2.40
CA VAL A 253 -6.47 -18.39 -3.82
C VAL A 253 -6.44 -19.66 -4.67
N SER A 254 -7.38 -19.77 -5.61
CA SER A 254 -7.52 -20.98 -6.45
C SER A 254 -6.25 -21.30 -7.24
N GLU A 255 -6.01 -22.57 -7.51
CA GLU A 255 -4.86 -23.07 -8.30
C GLU A 255 -4.72 -22.35 -9.66
N LYS A 256 -5.84 -22.05 -10.34
CA LYS A 256 -5.84 -21.27 -11.61
C LYS A 256 -5.10 -19.93 -11.46
N TRP A 257 -5.38 -19.21 -10.37
CA TRP A 257 -4.74 -17.93 -10.07
C TRP A 257 -3.32 -18.08 -9.54
N GLN A 258 -3.06 -19.11 -8.72
CA GLN A 258 -1.70 -19.42 -8.28
C GLN A 258 -0.77 -19.70 -9.47
N ASN A 259 -1.23 -20.46 -10.47
CA ASN A 259 -0.50 -20.73 -11.70
C ASN A 259 -0.22 -19.44 -12.48
N PHE A 260 -1.20 -18.56 -12.62
CA PHE A 260 -1.00 -17.25 -13.25
C PHE A 260 0.06 -16.43 -12.51
N PHE A 261 -0.05 -16.30 -11.18
CA PHE A 261 0.94 -15.56 -10.39
C PHE A 261 2.32 -16.19 -10.45
N ALA A 262 2.41 -17.51 -10.56
CA ALA A 262 3.68 -18.20 -10.74
C ALA A 262 4.37 -17.79 -12.05
N HIS A 263 3.64 -17.81 -13.16
CA HIS A 263 4.15 -17.33 -14.44
C HIS A 263 4.50 -15.84 -14.39
N TYR A 264 3.65 -15.00 -13.76
CA TYR A 264 3.89 -13.57 -13.61
C TYR A 264 5.22 -13.27 -12.90
N LEU A 265 5.46 -13.94 -11.77
CA LEU A 265 6.67 -13.77 -10.97
C LEU A 265 7.93 -14.31 -11.68
N GLN A 266 7.80 -15.43 -12.38
CA GLN A 266 8.89 -16.10 -13.10
C GLN A 266 8.99 -15.62 -14.55
N ALA A 267 9.10 -14.31 -14.76
CA ALA A 267 9.31 -13.75 -16.09
C ALA A 267 10.68 -14.16 -16.67
N PRO A 268 10.76 -14.63 -17.93
CA PRO A 268 12.02 -14.80 -18.66
C PRO A 268 12.55 -13.44 -19.09
N LEU A 269 13.69 -13.01 -18.57
CA LEU A 269 14.23 -11.66 -18.75
C LEU A 269 15.42 -11.64 -19.69
N LYS A 270 15.49 -10.64 -20.58
CA LYS A 270 16.63 -10.44 -21.48
C LYS A 270 16.97 -8.95 -21.56
N PHE A 271 18.25 -8.60 -21.41
CA PHE A 271 18.70 -7.22 -21.52
C PHE A 271 18.79 -6.79 -22.99
N MET A 272 18.34 -5.57 -23.28
CA MET A 272 18.42 -4.97 -24.62
C MET A 272 19.87 -4.81 -25.09
N ASP A 273 20.78 -4.47 -24.17
CA ASP A 273 22.19 -4.18 -24.45
C ASP A 273 23.03 -5.43 -24.76
N ASP A 274 22.51 -6.63 -24.47
CA ASP A 274 23.16 -7.89 -24.82
C ASP A 274 22.23 -8.81 -25.64
N PRO A 275 22.10 -8.56 -26.96
CA PRO A 275 21.26 -9.35 -27.85
C PRO A 275 21.70 -10.81 -27.95
N SER A 276 22.97 -11.10 -27.64
CA SER A 276 23.54 -12.45 -27.71
C SER A 276 23.21 -13.30 -26.49
N SER A 277 22.79 -12.69 -25.38
CA SER A 277 22.42 -13.38 -24.16
C SER A 277 21.14 -14.23 -24.32
N GLU A 278 21.14 -15.39 -23.67
CA GLU A 278 19.93 -16.21 -23.50
C GLU A 278 19.01 -15.61 -22.43
N PRO A 279 17.68 -15.70 -22.59
CA PRO A 279 16.73 -15.26 -21.58
C PRO A 279 16.94 -15.95 -20.23
N ARG A 280 16.96 -15.18 -19.15
CA ARG A 280 17.16 -15.67 -17.78
C ARG A 280 15.87 -15.58 -16.99
N LEU A 281 15.42 -16.71 -16.47
CA LEU A 281 14.21 -16.76 -15.65
C LEU A 281 14.40 -16.01 -14.32
N ARG A 282 13.47 -15.11 -13.98
CA ARG A 282 13.43 -14.47 -12.66
C ARG A 282 13.18 -15.52 -11.58
N ARG A 283 14.06 -15.56 -10.57
CA ARG A 283 13.97 -16.52 -9.43
C ARG A 283 13.45 -15.91 -8.14
N ARG A 284 13.42 -14.58 -8.04
CA ARG A 284 13.02 -13.84 -6.84
C ARG A 284 12.55 -12.45 -7.22
N GLY A 285 11.69 -11.89 -6.38
CA GLY A 285 11.14 -10.55 -6.54
C GLY A 285 10.07 -10.47 -7.61
N MET A 286 9.55 -9.28 -7.79
CA MET A 286 8.43 -8.99 -8.69
C MET A 286 8.86 -8.01 -9.79
N PRO A 287 8.15 -7.96 -10.93
CA PRO A 287 8.29 -6.85 -11.86
C PRO A 287 8.09 -5.50 -11.14
N GLY A 288 8.97 -4.53 -11.37
CA GLY A 288 8.84 -3.19 -10.79
C GLY A 288 7.71 -2.40 -11.45
N SER A 289 7.16 -1.39 -10.75
CA SER A 289 6.18 -0.44 -11.30
C SER A 289 4.89 -1.06 -11.83
N HIS A 290 4.44 -2.14 -11.20
CA HIS A 290 3.16 -2.79 -11.50
C HIS A 290 2.27 -2.78 -10.27
N THR A 291 1.03 -2.32 -10.43
CA THR A 291 -0.02 -2.41 -9.39
C THR A 291 -0.16 -3.81 -8.83
N LEU A 292 -0.02 -4.84 -9.69
CA LEU A 292 -0.08 -6.23 -9.24
C LEU A 292 1.07 -6.61 -8.29
N SER A 293 2.28 -6.09 -8.52
CA SER A 293 3.41 -6.30 -7.60
C SER A 293 3.17 -5.62 -6.27
N ASP A 294 2.64 -4.40 -6.27
CA ASP A 294 2.31 -3.67 -5.05
C ASP A 294 1.23 -4.43 -4.25
N THR A 295 0.19 -4.94 -4.93
CA THR A 295 -0.84 -5.79 -4.31
C THR A 295 -0.25 -7.04 -3.66
N LEU A 296 0.61 -7.79 -4.36
CA LEU A 296 1.24 -9.00 -3.82
C LEU A 296 2.18 -8.68 -2.64
N GLY A 297 2.92 -7.57 -2.73
CA GLY A 297 3.80 -7.10 -1.66
C GLY A 297 3.01 -6.73 -0.40
N GLU A 298 1.96 -5.93 -0.55
CA GLU A 298 1.12 -5.49 0.57
C GLU A 298 0.33 -6.66 1.17
N THR A 299 -0.06 -7.66 0.37
CA THR A 299 -0.67 -8.92 0.85
C THR A 299 0.25 -9.66 1.82
N VAL A 300 1.55 -9.70 1.55
CA VAL A 300 2.54 -10.33 2.46
C VAL A 300 2.76 -9.45 3.70
N LEU A 301 2.83 -8.12 3.53
CA LEU A 301 3.00 -7.21 4.66
C LEU A 301 1.79 -7.20 5.59
N PHE A 302 0.58 -7.40 5.08
CA PHE A 302 -0.61 -7.58 5.90
C PHE A 302 -0.47 -8.78 6.86
N CYS A 303 0.12 -9.90 6.42
CA CYS A 303 0.40 -11.03 7.31
C CYS A 303 1.38 -10.66 8.44
N LEU A 304 2.37 -9.81 8.14
CA LEU A 304 3.29 -9.27 9.15
C LEU A 304 2.55 -8.38 10.16
N ASP A 305 1.73 -7.45 9.68
CA ASP A 305 0.95 -6.55 10.52
C ASP A 305 0.00 -7.35 11.43
N PHE A 306 -0.66 -8.38 10.89
CA PHE A 306 -1.49 -9.29 11.67
C PHE A 306 -0.68 -10.07 12.72
N ALA A 307 0.49 -10.61 12.36
CA ALA A 307 1.34 -11.34 13.29
C ALA A 307 1.83 -10.45 14.45
N VAL A 308 2.20 -9.21 14.17
CA VAL A 308 2.58 -8.21 15.18
C VAL A 308 1.39 -7.87 16.07
N ASN A 309 0.20 -7.65 15.51
CA ASN A 309 -1.02 -7.43 16.27
C ASN A 309 -1.32 -8.60 17.24
N GLN A 310 -1.20 -9.84 16.76
CA GLN A 310 -1.42 -11.03 17.58
C GLN A 310 -0.41 -11.16 18.72
N ALA A 311 0.89 -10.98 18.42
CA ALA A 311 1.98 -11.11 19.37
C ALA A 311 1.93 -10.06 20.49
N THR A 312 1.32 -8.90 20.23
CA THR A 312 1.37 -7.73 21.11
C THR A 312 0.05 -7.44 21.80
N GLY A 313 -0.96 -8.28 21.60
CA GLY A 313 -2.27 -8.04 22.19
C GLY A 313 -3.01 -6.84 21.58
N GLY A 314 -2.58 -6.36 20.41
CA GLY A 314 -3.07 -5.13 19.79
C GLY A 314 -2.48 -3.85 20.37
N GLN A 315 -1.47 -3.92 21.25
CA GLN A 315 -0.86 -2.75 21.90
C GLN A 315 0.03 -1.93 20.95
N ILE A 316 0.47 -2.52 19.84
CA ILE A 316 1.24 -1.83 18.80
C ILE A 316 0.32 -1.42 17.66
N TYR A 317 0.40 -0.16 17.26
CA TYR A 317 -0.13 0.29 15.98
C TYR A 317 0.96 0.21 14.93
N THR A 318 0.77 -0.67 13.94
CA THR A 318 1.67 -0.82 12.80
C THR A 318 1.17 0.07 11.67
N VAL A 319 1.92 1.12 11.35
CA VAL A 319 1.60 2.04 10.27
C VAL A 319 2.49 1.79 9.08
N SER A 320 1.85 1.64 7.93
CA SER A 320 2.46 1.24 6.67
C SER A 320 2.43 2.37 5.67
N VAL A 321 3.60 2.82 5.23
CA VAL A 321 3.71 3.70 4.06
C VAL A 321 4.84 3.16 3.21
N THR A 322 4.49 2.50 2.11
CA THR A 322 5.45 1.96 1.16
C THR A 322 5.56 2.95 -0.01
N THR A 323 6.78 3.30 -0.40
CA THR A 323 7.06 4.10 -1.61
C THR A 323 7.67 3.21 -2.69
N SER A 324 7.78 3.70 -3.92
CA SER A 324 8.20 2.92 -5.08
C SER A 324 9.58 2.24 -4.86
N GLY A 325 9.53 0.95 -4.52
CA GLY A 325 10.72 0.11 -4.31
C GLY A 325 11.21 -0.02 -2.86
N SER A 326 10.65 0.71 -1.91
CA SER A 326 10.99 0.62 -0.48
C SER A 326 9.74 0.35 0.39
N GLY A 327 9.78 -0.74 1.14
CA GLY A 327 8.75 -1.07 2.14
C GLY A 327 9.08 -0.38 3.44
N THR A 328 8.39 0.70 3.79
CA THR A 328 8.58 1.36 5.07
C THR A 328 7.43 1.03 6.02
N ARG A 329 7.78 0.56 7.23
CA ARG A 329 6.83 0.27 8.31
C ARG A 329 7.27 1.01 9.57
N ILE A 330 6.37 1.82 10.12
CA ILE A 330 6.53 2.48 11.41
C ILE A 330 5.64 1.75 12.41
N MET A 331 6.22 1.27 13.51
CA MET A 331 5.50 0.62 14.59
C MET A 331 5.53 1.53 15.82
N ILE A 332 4.36 1.93 16.30
CA ILE A 332 4.21 2.76 17.51
C ILE A 332 3.77 1.86 18.66
N LEU A 333 4.59 1.84 19.72
CA LEU A 333 4.42 1.07 20.96
C LEU A 333 4.04 2.03 22.10
N TYR A 334 2.88 1.79 22.70
CA TYR A 334 2.33 2.58 23.82
C TYR A 334 2.71 2.01 25.18
#